data_AF-A0A0Q5IEP5-F1
#
_entry.id   AF-A0A0Q5IEP5-F1
#
_cell.length_a   1.000
_cell.length_b   1.000
_cell.length_c   1.000
_cell.angle_alpha   90.00
_cell.angle_beta   90.00
_cell.angle_gamma   90.00
#
_symmetry.space_group_name_H-M   'P 1'
#
loop_
_entity.id
_entity.type
_entity.pdbx_description
1 polymer ?
#
loop_
_entity_poly.entity_id
_entity_poly.type
_entity_poly.pdbx_seq_one_letter_code
_entity_poly.pdbx_strand_id
1 'polypeptide(L)' 'MTPDFLRRRNALWAELRATPPEHPAFEATLGQLMALVGWSRAQVLAGLGLSEAEVPAPNG' A
#
# COMPACT_ATOMS: atom_id res chain seq x y z
N MET A 1 3.44 17.12 -10.34
CA MET A 1 3.94 16.34 -9.18
C MET A 1 5.25 16.94 -8.72
N THR A 2 5.44 17.13 -7.42
CA THR A 2 6.69 17.65 -6.84
C THR A 2 7.69 16.51 -6.58
N PRO A 3 9.01 16.79 -6.48
CA PRO A 3 10.01 15.79 -6.12
C PRO A 3 9.70 15.10 -4.79
N ASP A 4 9.13 15.85 -3.84
CA ASP A 4 8.76 15.33 -2.52
C ASP A 4 7.63 14.30 -2.58
N PHE A 5 6.60 14.58 -3.40
CA PHE A 5 5.52 13.64 -3.66
C PHE A 5 6.04 12.30 -4.22
N LEU A 6 6.94 12.36 -5.20
CA LEU A 6 7.51 11.16 -5.81
C LEU A 6 8.34 10.37 -4.80
N ARG A 7 9.13 11.06 -3.96
CA ARG A 7 9.92 10.42 -2.90
C ARG A 7 9.02 9.69 -1.90
N ARG A 8 7.97 10.36 -1.41
CA ARG A 8 7.03 9.79 -0.44
C ARG A 8 6.27 8.59 -1.01
N ARG A 9 5.76 8.71 -2.25
CA ARG A 9 5.10 7.61 -2.95
C ARG A 9 6.03 6.41 -3.09
N ASN A 10 7.27 6.63 -3.54
CA ASN A 10 8.24 5.55 -3.75
C ASN A 10 8.65 4.89 -2.42
N ALA A 11 8.78 5.65 -1.34
CA ALA A 11 9.07 5.11 0.00
C ALA A 11 7.94 4.18 0.46
N LEU A 12 6.68 4.61 0.38
CA LEU A 12 5.52 3.78 0.75
C LEU A 12 5.45 2.49 -0.10
N TRP A 13 5.74 2.60 -1.40
CA TRP A 13 5.84 1.44 -2.28
C TRP A 13 6.96 0.46 -1.91
N ALA A 14 8.08 0.96 -1.40
CA ALA A 14 9.18 0.12 -0.94
C ALA A 14 8.81 -0.58 0.37
N GLU A 15 8.20 0.14 1.32
CA GLU A 15 7.73 -0.41 2.58
C GLU A 15 6.67 -1.50 2.39
N LEU A 16 5.70 -1.30 1.47
CA LEU A 16 4.71 -2.32 1.15
C LEU A 16 5.32 -3.60 0.57
N ARG A 17 6.39 -3.49 -0.23
CA ARG A 17 7.08 -4.68 -0.78
C ARG A 17 7.96 -5.38 0.24
N ALA A 18 8.47 -4.64 1.22
CA ALA A 18 9.32 -5.18 2.28
C ALA A 18 8.50 -5.77 3.45
N THR A 19 7.25 -5.35 3.60
CA THR A 19 6.38 -5.78 4.69
C THR A 19 5.47 -6.92 4.22
N PRO A 20 5.41 -8.05 4.94
CA PRO A 20 4.46 -9.10 4.61
C PRO A 20 3.01 -8.62 4.81
N PRO A 21 2.07 -9.04 3.93
CA PRO A 21 0.69 -8.56 3.94
C PRO A 21 -0.09 -8.85 5.23
N GLU A 22 0.32 -9.89 5.97
CA GLU A 22 -0.29 -10.28 7.25
C GLU A 22 0.10 -9.34 8.42
N HIS A 23 1.11 -8.50 8.23
CA HIS A 23 1.62 -7.64 9.28
C HIS A 23 0.76 -6.36 9.39
N PRO A 24 0.41 -5.88 10.60
CA PRO A 24 -0.43 -4.69 10.78
C PRO A 24 0.17 -3.42 10.17
N ALA A 25 1.50 -3.33 10.09
CA ALA A 25 2.17 -2.21 9.42
C ALA A 25 1.88 -2.17 7.91
N PHE A 26 1.56 -3.30 7.27
CA PHE A 26 1.21 -3.34 5.86
C PHE A 26 -0.06 -2.53 5.59
N GLU A 27 -1.14 -2.80 6.33
CA GLU A 27 -2.41 -2.07 6.19
C GLU A 27 -2.27 -0.58 6.53
N ALA A 28 -1.45 -0.23 7.52
CA ALA A 28 -1.16 1.17 7.82
C ALA A 28 -0.46 1.89 6.66
N THR A 29 0.55 1.27 6.05
CA THR A 29 1.27 1.81 4.88
C THR A 29 0.38 1.83 3.64
N LEU A 30 -0.48 0.83 3.48
CA LEU A 30 -1.46 0.71 2.40
C LEU A 30 -2.43 1.88 2.45
N GLY A 31 -3.01 2.17 3.62
CA GLY A 31 -3.89 3.31 3.84
C GLY A 31 -3.21 4.66 3.56
N GLN A 32 -1.95 4.82 3.96
CA GLN A 32 -1.17 6.02 3.65
C GLN A 32 -0.94 6.19 2.14
N LEU A 33 -0.62 5.10 1.43
CA LEU A 33 -0.43 5.16 -0.02
C LEU A 33 -1.75 5.45 -0.73
N MET A 34 -2.84 4.79 -0.34
CA MET A 34 -4.18 5.04 -0.87
C MET A 34 -4.58 6.51 -0.72
N ALA A 35 -4.38 7.10 0.46
CA ALA A 35 -4.66 8.51 0.71
C ALA A 35 -3.75 9.45 -0.11
N LEU A 36 -2.50 9.05 -0.35
CA LEU A 36 -1.53 9.85 -1.09
C LEU A 36 -1.82 9.88 -2.60
N VAL A 37 -2.17 8.74 -3.20
CA VAL A 37 -2.37 8.62 -4.67
C VAL A 37 -3.84 8.62 -5.10
N GLY A 38 -4.77 8.54 -4.15
CA GLY A 38 -6.21 8.48 -4.41
C GLY A 38 -6.68 7.15 -5.01
N TRP A 39 -5.95 6.07 -4.76
CA TRP A 39 -6.28 4.73 -5.27
C TRP A 39 -7.05 3.94 -4.22
N SER A 40 -7.93 3.05 -4.71
CA SER A 40 -8.58 2.04 -3.87
C SER A 40 -7.60 0.96 -3.42
N ARG A 41 -7.96 0.24 -2.35
CA ARG A 41 -7.19 -0.89 -1.83
C ARG A 41 -6.85 -1.90 -2.93
N ALA A 42 -7.85 -2.33 -3.69
CA ALA A 42 -7.69 -3.27 -4.80
C ALA A 42 -6.68 -2.79 -5.85
N GLN A 43 -6.70 -1.49 -6.22
CA GLN A 43 -5.75 -0.94 -7.20
C GLN A 43 -4.31 -0.93 -6.67
N VAL A 44 -4.12 -0.61 -5.39
CA VAL A 44 -2.78 -0.63 -4.79
C VAL A 44 -2.26 -2.07 -4.66
N LEU A 45 -3.11 -3.00 -4.22
CA LEU A 45 -2.76 -4.43 -4.15
C LEU A 45 -2.40 -5.00 -5.53
N ALA A 46 -3.18 -4.68 -6.57
CA ALA A 46 -2.86 -5.06 -7.93
C ALA A 46 -1.49 -4.51 -8.38
N GLY A 47 -1.11 -3.31 -7.94
CA GLY A 47 0.22 -2.73 -8.16
C GLY A 47 1.37 -3.44 -7.41
N LEU A 48 1.05 -4.21 -6.37
CA LEU A 48 1.97 -5.13 -5.70
C LEU A 48 2.00 -6.52 -6.33
N GLY A 49 1.10 -6.81 -7.28
CA GLY A 49 0.88 -8.16 -7.81
C GLY A 49 0.09 -9.06 -6.86
N LEU A 50 -0.65 -8.46 -5.92
CA LEU A 50 -1.46 -9.16 -4.91
C LEU A 50 -2.95 -8.97 -5.20
N SER A 51 -3.73 -9.98 -4.81
CA SER A 51 -5.20 -9.96 -4.85
C SER A 51 -5.77 -9.72 -3.46
N GLU A 52 -7.00 -9.20 -3.36
CA GLU A 52 -7.69 -9.04 -2.07
C GLU A 52 -7.92 -10.38 -1.34
N ALA A 53 -7.96 -11.49 -2.09
CA ALA A 53 -8.05 -12.83 -1.52
C ALA A 53 -6.73 -13.28 -0.84
N GLU A 54 -5.59 -12.72 -1.25
CA GLU A 54 -4.26 -13.05 -0.69
C GLU A 54 -3.90 -12.17 0.51
N VAL A 55 -4.50 -10.97 0.58
CA VAL A 55 -4.34 -10.05 1.71
C VAL A 55 -5.67 -9.95 2.43
N PRO A 56 -5.91 -10.80 3.46
CA PRO A 56 -7.16 -10.74 4.22
C PRO A 56 -7.37 -9.33 4.74
N ALA A 57 -8.61 -8.84 4.61
CA ALA A 57 -8.96 -7.53 5.16
C ALA A 57 -8.60 -7.51 6.66
N PRO A 58 -8.14 -6.36 7.20
CA PRO A 58 -7.93 -6.25 8.63
C PRO A 58 -9.26 -6.61 9.31
N ASN A 59 -9.25 -7.67 10.12
CA ASN A 59 -10.41 -8.05 10.92
C ASN A 59 -10.81 -6.80 11.72
N GLY A 60 -11.98 -6.24 11.40
CA GLY A 60 -12.51 -5.03 12.02
C GLY A 60 -12.86 -5.22 13.49
#